data_AF-A0A6A7G9C4-F1
#
_entry.id   AF-A0A6A7G9C4-F1
#
_cell.length_a   1.000
_cell.length_b   1.000
_cell.length_c   1.000
_cell.angle_alpha   90.00
_cell.angle_beta   90.00
_cell.angle_gamma   90.00
#
_symmetry.space_group_name_H-M   'P 1'
#
loop_
_entity.id
_entity.type
_entity.pdbx_description
1 polymer ?
#
loop_
_entity_poly.entity_id
_entity_poly.type
_entity_poly.pdbx_seq_one_letter_code
_entity_poly.pdbx_strand_id
1 'polypeptide(L)'
;HNLRAGETRPIPSDACVVCRCVHNSLVCAKQACPVLSCDAKYQYKQPGHCCPICRGFRDKFFLGSHGYCSLYRNLMYDSNTRSVDPCTNCTCNNGDLLCHRQTCPALTCPVQYQVPPSPGKCCQSCRLPEVSPVCLYQGRAYQHGDTWKPDPCATCACKHGQKTCQVDMCPDTFKYPCLPGEKLVDDGTSCCPKCVSQPSACLAFGAPHYRTFDGLNYDFQGDCKYTLTKDCSKRSKFRVKIINTSNRSNSLVPFTRSLVLKLHLDGYRIKVTMMASRKTKVNGSRVRLPYRHRKDVLVIDKLGHGIQLSTTMGLHLVWDGESYISIELDPKWKNKTCGLCGNFNTNPDDDLLKGGGGSNSRSRALQGVEVSHAEGARSWARGRCSRKKSREQNSERYQRLACFSPSESTLRLCQAFNSSELQLCHSILSPESFYKACVDDMCRCKNGRQCQCSALQAYARECQRLGVNVDNWRNTTTCGGLECPHGAVYMECAPACRPTCRNPSPHPDCHTRRCLPGCYCPSPTVLHRGACIPPSHCKRRRKQGSFSRTHTSDLLADIFPRHQMSSALTLP
;
A
#
# COMPACT_ATOMS: atom_id res chain seq x y z
N HIS A 1 -0.75 62.73 12.73
CA HIS A 1 -2.06 63.20 13.25
C HIS A 1 -3.17 62.71 12.33
N ASN A 2 -4.21 62.08 12.88
CA ASN A 2 -5.32 61.48 12.13
C ASN A 2 -6.20 62.56 11.47
N LEU A 3 -6.34 62.52 10.14
CA LEU A 3 -7.28 63.33 9.36
C LEU A 3 -8.66 62.67 9.39
N ARG A 4 -9.71 63.38 9.84
CA ARG A 4 -11.08 62.84 9.83
C ARG A 4 -11.59 62.76 8.38
N ALA A 5 -12.57 61.88 8.13
CA ALA A 5 -13.19 61.75 6.81
C ALA A 5 -13.78 63.11 6.38
N GLY A 6 -13.35 63.61 5.22
CA GLY A 6 -13.76 64.92 4.69
C GLY A 6 -12.88 66.12 5.10
N GLU A 7 -12.04 66.02 6.12
CA GLU A 7 -11.08 67.08 6.46
C GLU A 7 -9.94 67.16 5.43
N THR A 8 -9.54 68.39 5.09
CA THR A 8 -8.37 68.69 4.26
C THR A 8 -7.29 69.37 5.10
N ARG A 9 -6.04 68.94 4.98
CA ARG A 9 -4.89 69.64 5.57
C ARG A 9 -3.70 69.71 4.61
N PRO A 10 -2.95 70.83 4.59
CA PRO A 10 -1.66 70.87 3.93
C PRO A 10 -0.66 69.96 4.66
N ILE A 11 0.25 69.33 3.93
CA ILE A 11 1.31 68.50 4.53
C ILE A 11 2.38 69.44 5.13
N PRO A 12 2.87 69.19 6.37
CA PRO A 12 3.88 70.03 7.01
C PRO A 12 5.18 70.21 6.20
N SER A 13 5.55 69.23 5.37
CA SER A 13 6.77 69.25 4.55
C SER A 13 6.61 69.96 3.20
N ASP A 14 5.39 70.12 2.68
CA ASP A 14 5.11 70.84 1.44
C ASP A 14 3.74 71.52 1.53
N ALA A 15 3.75 72.84 1.76
CA ALA A 15 2.54 73.67 1.86
C ALA A 15 1.67 73.65 0.58
N CYS A 16 2.20 73.17 -0.55
CA CYS A 16 1.44 73.00 -1.78
C CYS A 16 0.67 71.70 -1.90
N VAL A 17 0.87 70.72 -1.00
CA VAL A 17 0.17 69.45 -1.07
C VAL A 17 -0.93 69.44 -0.02
N VAL A 18 -2.18 69.36 -0.46
CA VAL A 18 -3.35 69.26 0.42
C VAL A 18 -3.89 67.85 0.32
N CYS A 19 -3.96 67.16 1.47
CA CYS A 19 -4.47 65.80 1.56
C CYS A 19 -5.87 65.77 2.16
N ARG A 20 -6.74 64.93 1.59
CA ARG A 20 -8.06 64.59 2.11
C ARG A 20 -8.15 63.10 2.37
N CYS A 21 -8.73 62.70 3.50
CA CYS A 21 -9.06 61.31 3.75
C CYS A 21 -10.40 60.97 3.05
N VAL A 22 -10.38 60.01 2.13
CA VAL A 22 -11.55 59.51 1.39
C VAL A 22 -11.57 57.98 1.50
N HIS A 23 -12.63 57.40 2.06
CA HIS A 23 -12.80 55.94 2.23
C HIS A 23 -11.57 55.23 2.84
N ASN A 24 -11.06 55.73 3.97
CA ASN A 24 -9.84 55.22 4.63
C ASN A 24 -8.54 55.29 3.79
N SER A 25 -8.54 56.00 2.66
CA SER A 25 -7.37 56.25 1.83
C SER A 25 -7.04 57.74 1.80
N LEU A 26 -5.76 58.08 1.99
CA LEU A 26 -5.29 59.45 1.92
C LEU A 26 -5.12 59.85 0.45
N VAL A 27 -5.95 60.76 -0.03
CA VAL A 27 -5.87 61.31 -1.39
C VAL A 27 -5.29 62.71 -1.31
N CYS A 28 -4.10 62.90 -1.87
CA CYS A 28 -3.39 64.18 -1.85
C CYS A 28 -3.39 64.82 -3.23
N ALA A 29 -3.72 66.11 -3.28
CA ALA A 29 -3.63 66.93 -4.48
C ALA A 29 -2.59 68.02 -4.27
N LYS A 30 -1.72 68.22 -5.26
CA LYS A 30 -0.77 69.33 -5.26
C LYS A 30 -1.41 70.53 -5.93
N GLN A 31 -1.52 71.64 -5.21
CA GLN A 31 -1.95 72.92 -5.75
C GLN A 31 -0.94 73.41 -6.78
N ALA A 32 -1.44 73.77 -7.97
CA ALA A 32 -0.65 74.45 -8.98
C ALA A 32 -0.54 75.95 -8.63
N CYS A 33 0.65 76.51 -8.78
CA CYS A 33 0.87 77.94 -8.57
C CYS A 33 0.68 78.74 -9.87
N PRO A 34 0.17 79.98 -9.76
CA PRO A 34 0.06 80.86 -10.91
C PRO A 34 1.45 81.13 -11.49
N VAL A 35 1.55 81.17 -12.81
CA VAL A 35 2.78 81.60 -13.49
C VAL A 35 2.89 83.10 -13.30
N LEU A 36 3.97 83.54 -12.68
CA LEU A 36 4.20 84.93 -12.38
C LEU A 36 4.88 85.64 -13.56
N SER A 37 4.43 86.85 -13.86
CA SER A 37 5.00 87.66 -14.96
C SER A 37 6.39 88.21 -14.66
N CYS A 38 6.84 88.14 -13.40
CA CYS A 38 8.17 88.58 -13.00
C CYS A 38 9.21 87.46 -13.10
N ASP A 39 10.45 87.87 -13.39
CA ASP A 39 11.64 86.99 -13.42
C ASP A 39 11.83 86.26 -12.06
N ALA A 40 12.35 85.03 -12.09
CA ALA A 40 12.51 84.16 -10.92
C ALA A 40 13.27 84.83 -9.77
N LYS A 41 14.23 85.73 -10.09
CA LYS A 41 14.97 86.51 -9.09
C LYS A 41 14.14 87.51 -8.28
N TYR A 42 12.94 87.87 -8.76
CA TYR A 42 12.00 88.76 -8.07
C TYR A 42 10.83 88.02 -7.44
N GLN A 43 10.79 86.70 -7.55
CA GLN A 43 9.76 85.87 -6.94
C GLN A 43 10.15 85.56 -5.50
N TYR A 44 9.23 85.81 -4.58
CA TYR A 44 9.40 85.54 -3.16
C TYR A 44 8.25 84.70 -2.65
N LYS A 45 8.56 83.59 -1.98
CA LYS A 45 7.57 82.70 -1.36
C LYS A 45 7.48 83.00 0.12
N GLN A 46 6.31 83.46 0.56
CA GLN A 46 6.04 83.69 1.98
C GLN A 46 6.07 82.35 2.75
N PRO A 47 6.67 82.31 3.96
CA PRO A 47 6.63 81.12 4.81
C PRO A 47 5.19 80.64 5.05
N GLY A 48 4.96 79.33 4.96
CA GLY A 48 3.64 78.72 5.16
C GLY A 48 2.65 78.82 3.98
N HIS A 49 2.96 79.59 2.93
CA HIS A 49 2.12 79.69 1.74
C HIS A 49 2.61 78.76 0.64
N CYS A 50 1.71 78.22 -0.19
CA CYS A 50 2.08 77.36 -1.30
C CYS A 50 2.83 78.14 -2.42
N CYS A 51 2.31 79.29 -2.83
CA CYS A 51 2.74 79.94 -4.06
C CYS A 51 3.60 81.19 -3.86
N PRO A 52 4.62 81.41 -4.72
CA PRO A 52 5.39 82.63 -4.70
C PRO A 52 4.57 83.82 -5.20
N ILE A 53 5.02 85.02 -4.83
CA ILE A 53 4.50 86.30 -5.32
C ILE A 53 5.66 87.16 -5.85
N CYS A 54 5.39 88.10 -6.75
CA CYS A 54 6.39 89.06 -7.21
C CYS A 54 6.66 90.12 -6.14
N ARG A 55 7.93 90.41 -5.85
CA ARG A 55 8.35 91.44 -4.88
C ARG A 55 8.90 92.68 -5.62
N GLY A 56 8.26 93.84 -5.48
CA GLY A 56 8.69 95.13 -6.06
C GLY A 56 7.55 96.11 -6.38
N PHE A 57 7.87 97.39 -6.60
CA PHE A 57 6.90 98.43 -7.00
C PHE A 57 6.46 98.27 -8.47
N ARG A 58 5.20 98.62 -8.75
CA ARG A 58 4.46 98.39 -10.02
C ARG A 58 5.05 99.06 -11.29
N ASP A 59 6.17 99.77 -11.21
CA ASP A 59 6.61 100.68 -12.30
C ASP A 59 7.74 100.13 -13.20
N LYS A 60 7.99 98.81 -13.20
CA LYS A 60 8.85 98.16 -14.23
C LYS A 60 8.16 97.02 -14.99
N PHE A 61 6.86 96.85 -14.79
CA PHE A 61 6.06 95.85 -15.49
C PHE A 61 4.71 96.48 -15.89
N PHE A 62 4.74 97.56 -16.67
CA PHE A 62 3.51 98.17 -17.17
C PHE A 62 3.23 97.80 -18.63
N LEU A 63 2.01 97.31 -18.79
CA LEU A 63 1.10 97.39 -19.93
C LEU A 63 1.60 96.74 -21.23
N GLY A 64 1.07 95.54 -21.48
CA GLY A 64 0.82 95.09 -22.84
C GLY A 64 0.08 96.22 -23.56
N SER A 65 0.79 96.87 -24.48
CA SER A 65 0.12 97.66 -25.51
C SER A 65 -0.58 96.64 -26.41
N HIS A 66 -1.81 96.94 -26.84
CA HIS A 66 -2.63 96.08 -27.68
C HIS A 66 -1.80 95.19 -28.63
N GLY A 67 -1.85 93.87 -28.42
CA GLY A 67 -1.24 92.89 -29.31
C GLY A 67 0.02 92.14 -28.86
N TYR A 68 0.60 92.39 -27.67
CA TYR A 68 1.75 91.59 -27.16
C TYR A 68 1.86 91.46 -25.63
N CYS A 69 2.43 90.34 -25.16
CA CYS A 69 2.70 89.99 -23.76
C CYS A 69 4.20 89.73 -23.54
N SER A 70 4.71 89.93 -22.32
CA SER A 70 6.11 89.60 -21.97
C SER A 70 6.18 88.43 -20.97
N LEU A 71 7.00 87.42 -21.29
CA LEU A 71 7.25 86.26 -20.44
C LEU A 71 8.76 86.00 -20.35
N TYR A 72 9.35 86.12 -19.15
CA TYR A 72 10.80 85.98 -18.90
C TYR A 72 11.68 86.76 -19.89
N ARG A 73 11.35 88.03 -20.15
CA ARG A 73 12.03 88.94 -21.11
C ARG A 73 11.85 88.60 -22.59
N ASN A 74 11.05 87.59 -22.94
CA ASN A 74 10.66 87.34 -24.32
C ASN A 74 9.30 87.98 -24.63
N LEU A 75 9.19 88.59 -25.82
CA LEU A 75 7.93 89.11 -26.34
C LEU A 75 7.11 87.97 -26.98
N MET A 76 5.84 87.89 -26.64
CA MET A 76 4.84 87.01 -27.24
C MET A 76 3.79 87.87 -27.92
N TYR A 77 3.59 87.69 -29.22
CA TYR A 77 2.49 88.33 -29.95
C TYR A 77 1.14 87.66 -29.62
N ASP A 78 0.06 88.40 -29.84
CA ASP A 78 -1.30 87.91 -29.64
C ASP A 78 -1.55 86.57 -30.35
N SER A 79 -2.31 85.67 -29.71
CA SER A 79 -2.59 84.27 -30.09
C SER A 79 -1.41 83.29 -30.13
N ASN A 80 -0.17 83.74 -29.91
CA ASN A 80 0.97 82.82 -29.81
C ASN A 80 0.94 82.04 -28.50
N THR A 81 1.11 80.72 -28.60
CA THR A 81 1.30 79.82 -27.46
C THR A 81 2.74 79.35 -27.39
N ARG A 82 3.36 79.44 -26.21
CA ARG A 82 4.73 78.99 -25.96
C ARG A 82 4.79 78.06 -24.75
N SER A 83 5.42 76.91 -24.93
CA SER A 83 5.74 76.00 -23.83
C SER A 83 6.97 76.49 -23.08
N VAL A 84 6.81 76.77 -21.79
CA VAL A 84 7.90 77.21 -20.90
C VAL A 84 8.67 76.00 -20.37
N ASP A 85 7.94 74.95 -20.03
CA ASP A 85 8.44 73.65 -19.59
C ASP A 85 7.48 72.56 -20.10
N PRO A 86 7.84 71.26 -20.03
CA PRO A 86 6.98 70.17 -20.50
C PRO A 86 5.58 70.11 -19.86
N CYS A 87 5.32 70.87 -18.78
CA CYS A 87 4.06 70.94 -18.06
C CYS A 87 3.31 72.25 -18.26
N THR A 88 3.89 73.28 -18.88
CA THR A 88 3.34 74.65 -18.83
C THR A 88 3.32 75.31 -20.19
N ASN A 89 2.12 75.64 -20.66
CA ASN A 89 1.90 76.37 -21.90
C ASN A 89 1.29 77.73 -21.57
N CYS A 90 1.88 78.79 -22.10
CA CYS A 90 1.38 80.15 -21.96
C CYS A 90 0.92 80.68 -23.30
N THR A 91 -0.24 81.33 -23.33
CA THR A 91 -0.81 81.98 -24.51
C THR A 91 -0.98 83.47 -24.21
N CYS A 92 -0.56 84.32 -25.14
CA CYS A 92 -0.83 85.74 -25.05
C CYS A 92 -2.14 86.06 -25.77
N ASN A 93 -3.10 86.66 -25.07
CA ASN A 93 -4.37 87.11 -25.63
C ASN A 93 -4.52 88.62 -25.41
N ASN A 94 -4.28 89.43 -26.44
CA ASN A 94 -4.43 90.88 -26.47
C ASN A 94 -3.81 91.62 -25.27
N GLY A 95 -2.61 91.21 -24.85
CA GLY A 95 -1.90 91.77 -23.70
C GLY A 95 -2.04 90.96 -22.40
N ASP A 96 -2.98 90.02 -22.34
CA ASP A 96 -3.17 89.12 -21.20
C ASP A 96 -2.43 87.79 -21.40
N LEU A 97 -1.49 87.51 -20.49
CA LEU A 97 -0.72 86.26 -20.50
C LEU A 97 -1.48 85.17 -19.72
N LEU A 98 -2.11 84.25 -20.44
CA LEU A 98 -2.80 83.11 -19.86
C LEU A 98 -1.93 81.85 -19.89
N CYS A 99 -1.47 81.40 -18.73
CA CYS A 99 -0.69 80.17 -18.62
C CYS A 99 -1.50 79.01 -18.04
N HIS A 100 -1.49 77.87 -18.74
CA HIS A 100 -2.05 76.62 -18.27
C HIS A 100 -0.93 75.65 -17.89
N ARG A 101 -0.92 75.21 -16.63
CA ARG A 101 0.02 74.20 -16.11
C ARG A 101 -0.71 72.87 -15.91
N GLN A 102 -0.24 71.82 -16.59
CA GLN A 102 -0.74 70.46 -16.44
C GLN A 102 -0.42 69.93 -15.03
N THR A 103 -1.44 69.44 -14.33
CA THR A 103 -1.29 68.73 -13.06
C THR A 103 -1.22 67.23 -13.31
N CYS A 104 -0.23 66.55 -12.71
CA CYS A 104 -0.10 65.10 -12.85
C CYS A 104 -1.08 64.34 -11.96
N PRO A 105 -1.68 63.26 -12.46
CA PRO A 105 -2.55 62.40 -11.66
C PRO A 105 -1.75 61.69 -10.55
N ALA A 106 -2.41 61.37 -9.44
CA ALA A 106 -1.82 60.58 -8.37
C ALA A 106 -1.58 59.14 -8.85
N LEU A 107 -0.34 58.63 -8.68
CA LEU A 107 0.00 57.25 -9.01
C LEU A 107 -0.44 56.30 -7.88
N THR A 108 -0.98 55.13 -8.27
CA THR A 108 -1.45 54.10 -7.33
C THR A 108 -0.41 53.02 -7.04
N CYS A 109 0.74 53.04 -7.71
CA CYS A 109 1.82 52.07 -7.50
C CYS A 109 2.83 52.52 -6.42
N PRO A 110 3.43 51.57 -5.67
CA PRO A 110 4.52 51.84 -4.74
C PRO A 110 5.71 52.56 -5.41
N VAL A 111 6.44 53.36 -4.64
CA VAL A 111 7.55 54.22 -5.13
C VAL A 111 8.58 53.45 -5.97
N GLN A 112 8.88 52.20 -5.61
CA GLN A 112 9.84 51.34 -6.33
C GLN A 112 9.42 50.97 -7.77
N TYR A 113 8.15 51.15 -8.14
CA TYR A 113 7.61 50.85 -9.47
C TYR A 113 7.25 52.10 -10.27
N GLN A 114 7.52 53.29 -9.73
CA GLN A 114 7.31 54.56 -10.42
C GLN A 114 8.49 54.83 -11.35
N VAL A 115 8.20 55.21 -12.59
CA VAL A 115 9.19 55.49 -13.63
C VAL A 115 9.17 56.98 -13.92
N PRO A 116 10.33 57.67 -13.96
CA PRO A 116 10.38 59.10 -14.25
C PRO A 116 9.79 59.44 -15.64
N PRO A 117 9.31 60.69 -15.84
CA PRO A 117 8.78 61.12 -17.13
C PRO A 117 9.82 61.00 -18.24
N SER A 118 9.40 60.56 -19.43
CA SER A 118 10.27 60.60 -20.61
C SER A 118 10.54 62.04 -21.07
N PRO A 119 11.66 62.31 -21.79
CA PRO A 119 11.98 63.65 -22.27
C PRO A 119 10.81 64.30 -23.02
N GLY A 120 10.42 65.51 -22.61
CA GLY A 120 9.28 66.24 -23.19
C GLY A 120 7.89 65.86 -22.66
N LYS A 121 7.78 64.92 -21.71
CA LYS A 121 6.53 64.61 -21.01
C LYS A 121 6.50 65.20 -19.60
N CYS A 122 5.33 65.68 -19.18
CA CYS A 122 5.14 66.28 -17.86
C CYS A 122 5.11 65.24 -16.71
N CYS A 123 4.52 64.06 -16.92
CA CYS A 123 4.13 63.16 -15.82
C CYS A 123 4.82 61.80 -15.82
N GLN A 124 5.11 61.31 -14.61
CA GLN A 124 5.62 59.97 -14.33
C GLN A 124 4.55 58.88 -14.50
N SER A 125 4.98 57.62 -14.67
CA SER A 125 4.08 56.47 -14.89
C SER A 125 4.45 55.26 -14.03
N CYS A 126 3.56 54.27 -13.95
CA CYS A 126 3.81 53.02 -13.22
C CYS A 126 4.31 51.91 -14.16
N ARG A 127 5.33 51.16 -13.75
CA ARG A 127 5.74 49.90 -14.39
C ARG A 127 4.93 48.74 -13.79
N LEU A 128 4.18 48.00 -14.61
CA LEU A 128 3.50 46.78 -14.17
C LEU A 128 4.55 45.68 -13.89
N PRO A 129 4.45 44.93 -12.77
CA PRO A 129 5.32 43.78 -12.56
C PRO A 129 4.96 42.67 -13.56
N GLU A 130 5.97 42.14 -14.24
CA GLU A 130 5.82 40.92 -15.04
C GLU A 130 5.47 39.76 -14.11
N VAL A 131 4.25 39.23 -14.23
CA VAL A 131 3.88 37.96 -13.59
C VAL A 131 4.75 36.89 -14.26
N SER A 132 5.71 36.33 -13.53
CA SER A 132 6.50 35.21 -14.04
C SER A 132 5.54 34.08 -14.45
N PRO A 133 5.60 33.57 -15.69
CA PRO A 133 4.69 32.54 -16.15
C PRO A 133 4.97 31.15 -15.53
N VAL A 134 5.95 31.06 -14.62
CA VAL A 134 6.53 29.80 -14.14
C VAL A 134 6.14 29.51 -12.69
N CYS A 135 5.67 28.30 -12.42
CA CYS A 135 5.42 27.76 -11.08
C CYS A 135 6.61 26.93 -10.59
N LEU A 136 6.93 27.00 -9.30
CA LEU A 136 7.97 26.17 -8.68
C LEU A 136 7.34 25.10 -7.76
N TYR A 137 7.68 23.83 -7.97
CA TYR A 137 7.26 22.72 -7.10
C TYR A 137 8.41 21.71 -6.91
N GLN A 138 8.76 21.43 -5.64
CA GLN A 138 9.87 20.54 -5.25
C GLN A 138 11.18 20.80 -6.01
N GLY A 139 11.53 22.07 -6.21
CA GLY A 139 12.76 22.47 -6.90
C GLY A 139 12.71 22.36 -8.43
N ARG A 140 11.57 21.98 -9.02
CA ARG A 140 11.34 21.99 -10.48
C ARG A 140 10.48 23.18 -10.90
N ALA A 141 10.82 23.74 -12.06
CA ALA A 141 10.08 24.80 -12.72
C ALA A 141 9.06 24.23 -13.71
N TYR A 142 7.84 24.74 -13.66
CA TYR A 142 6.71 24.35 -14.49
C TYR A 142 6.19 25.58 -15.24
N GLN A 143 6.12 25.50 -16.55
CA GLN A 143 5.62 26.55 -17.43
C GLN A 143 4.09 26.65 -17.39
N HIS A 144 3.54 27.76 -17.86
CA HIS A 144 2.09 27.87 -18.06
C HIS A 144 1.56 26.70 -18.91
N GLY A 145 0.53 26.00 -18.41
CA GLY A 145 -0.06 24.83 -19.05
C GLY A 145 0.53 23.49 -18.58
N ASP A 146 1.69 23.50 -17.93
CA ASP A 146 2.29 22.27 -17.40
C ASP A 146 1.43 21.67 -16.29
N THR A 147 1.35 20.34 -16.27
CA THR A 147 0.64 19.58 -15.23
C THR A 147 1.57 18.56 -14.58
N TRP A 148 1.34 18.29 -13.30
CA TRP A 148 2.09 17.28 -12.55
C TRP A 148 1.23 16.65 -11.45
N LYS A 149 1.61 15.45 -11.03
CA LYS A 149 0.96 14.74 -9.91
C LYS A 149 1.87 14.75 -8.69
N PRO A 150 1.58 15.57 -7.66
CA PRO A 150 2.35 15.54 -6.41
C PRO A 150 2.14 14.23 -5.62
N ASP A 151 0.99 13.59 -5.78
CA ASP A 151 0.63 12.30 -5.19
C ASP A 151 -0.44 11.60 -6.06
N PRO A 152 -0.81 10.33 -5.80
CA PRO A 152 -1.78 9.61 -6.60
C PRO A 152 -3.19 10.25 -6.66
N CYS A 153 -3.55 11.09 -5.68
CA CYS A 153 -4.85 11.75 -5.56
C CYS A 153 -4.87 13.19 -6.05
N ALA A 154 -3.74 13.81 -6.35
CA ALA A 154 -3.72 15.20 -6.75
C ALA A 154 -3.13 15.39 -8.15
N THR A 155 -3.74 16.28 -8.91
CA THR A 155 -3.22 16.76 -10.20
C THR A 155 -3.13 18.27 -10.12
N CYS A 156 -1.92 18.80 -10.24
CA CYS A 156 -1.63 20.23 -10.26
C CYS A 156 -1.36 20.72 -11.67
N ALA A 157 -1.69 21.98 -11.92
CA ALA A 157 -1.40 22.70 -13.16
C ALA A 157 -0.80 24.07 -12.83
N CYS A 158 0.11 24.55 -13.68
CA CYS A 158 0.59 25.92 -13.60
C CYS A 158 -0.23 26.82 -14.52
N LYS A 159 -0.94 27.79 -13.94
CA LYS A 159 -1.71 28.78 -14.67
C LYS A 159 -1.17 30.17 -14.37
N HIS A 160 -0.38 30.71 -15.30
CA HIS A 160 0.19 32.06 -15.22
C HIS A 160 0.98 32.30 -13.92
N GLY A 161 1.89 31.38 -13.59
CA GLY A 161 2.69 31.44 -12.35
C GLY A 161 1.94 31.01 -11.09
N GLN A 162 0.64 30.71 -11.15
CA GLN A 162 -0.14 30.18 -10.03
C GLN A 162 -0.31 28.67 -10.12
N LYS A 163 0.06 27.96 -9.05
CA LYS A 163 -0.22 26.54 -8.88
C LYS A 163 -1.70 26.32 -8.54
N THR A 164 -2.42 25.60 -9.39
CA THR A 164 -3.80 25.16 -9.13
C THR A 164 -3.83 23.64 -9.06
N CYS A 165 -4.32 23.06 -7.96
CA CYS A 165 -4.38 21.61 -7.81
C CYS A 165 -5.82 21.14 -7.65
N GLN A 166 -6.16 20.07 -8.35
CA GLN A 166 -7.39 19.31 -8.18
C GLN A 166 -7.06 18.05 -7.39
N VAL A 167 -7.80 17.81 -6.31
CA VAL A 167 -7.70 16.60 -5.50
C VAL A 167 -8.88 15.71 -5.84
N ASP A 168 -8.56 14.51 -6.31
CA ASP A 168 -9.52 13.44 -6.52
C ASP A 168 -9.92 12.88 -5.16
N MET A 169 -11.21 12.93 -4.85
CA MET A 169 -11.75 12.33 -3.63
C MET A 169 -12.20 10.91 -3.93
N CYS A 170 -11.97 10.03 -2.95
CA CYS A 170 -12.43 8.66 -3.08
C CYS A 170 -13.95 8.58 -3.00
N PRO A 171 -14.61 7.84 -3.92
CA PRO A 171 -16.04 7.70 -3.91
C PRO A 171 -16.54 7.14 -2.57
N ASP A 172 -17.73 7.56 -2.14
CA ASP A 172 -18.37 7.11 -0.91
C ASP A 172 -18.63 5.59 -0.86
N THR A 173 -18.36 4.86 -1.94
CA THR A 173 -18.44 3.40 -2.00
C THR A 173 -17.49 2.68 -1.02
N PHE A 174 -16.44 3.35 -0.51
CA PHE A 174 -15.63 2.83 0.61
C PHE A 174 -16.36 2.81 1.96
N LYS A 175 -17.54 3.43 2.05
CA LYS A 175 -18.43 3.33 3.21
C LYS A 175 -19.09 1.95 3.32
N TYR A 176 -19.10 1.16 2.23
CA TYR A 176 -19.62 -0.20 2.23
C TYR A 176 -18.47 -1.22 2.30
N PRO A 177 -18.61 -2.30 3.10
CA PRO A 177 -17.60 -3.35 3.14
C PRO A 177 -17.45 -4.01 1.76
N CYS A 178 -16.23 -4.43 1.43
CA CYS A 178 -15.98 -5.21 0.22
C CYS A 178 -16.85 -6.48 0.19
N LEU A 179 -17.08 -6.99 -1.02
CA LEU A 179 -17.81 -8.25 -1.20
C LEU A 179 -17.14 -9.40 -0.43
N PRO A 180 -17.89 -10.44 -0.03
CA PRO A 180 -17.32 -11.63 0.60
C PRO A 180 -16.13 -12.20 -0.19
N GLY A 181 -15.05 -12.52 0.51
CA GLY A 181 -13.80 -13.01 -0.11
C GLY A 181 -12.97 -11.94 -0.82
N GLU A 182 -13.24 -10.66 -0.55
CA GLU A 182 -12.41 -9.53 -0.95
C GLU A 182 -11.94 -8.72 0.27
N LYS A 183 -10.83 -8.01 0.12
CA LYS A 183 -10.29 -7.12 1.14
C LYS A 183 -9.95 -5.78 0.52
N LEU A 184 -10.22 -4.72 1.27
CA LEU A 184 -9.81 -3.38 0.90
C LEU A 184 -8.27 -3.27 1.02
N VAL A 185 -7.61 -2.98 -0.08
CA VAL A 185 -6.15 -2.85 -0.17
C VAL A 185 -5.80 -1.48 -0.72
N ASP A 186 -4.94 -0.76 0.01
CA ASP A 186 -4.27 0.43 -0.49
C ASP A 186 -2.89 0.02 -1.01
N ASP A 187 -2.65 0.23 -2.30
CA ASP A 187 -1.38 -0.09 -2.96
C ASP A 187 -0.40 1.09 -3.01
N GLY A 188 -0.82 2.28 -2.53
CA GLY A 188 -0.03 3.51 -2.58
C GLY A 188 0.26 4.04 -3.98
N THR A 189 -0.26 3.37 -5.02
CA THR A 189 -0.09 3.76 -6.43
C THR A 189 -1.34 4.37 -7.03
N SER A 190 -2.50 4.02 -6.48
CA SER A 190 -3.79 4.59 -6.83
C SER A 190 -4.28 5.51 -5.73
N CYS A 191 -5.05 6.55 -6.10
CA CYS A 191 -5.60 7.49 -5.11
C CYS A 191 -6.44 6.79 -4.06
N CYS A 192 -7.23 5.81 -4.50
CA CYS A 192 -8.22 5.17 -3.67
C CYS A 192 -7.92 3.70 -3.49
N PRO A 193 -8.12 3.17 -2.27
CA PRO A 193 -7.97 1.74 -2.03
C PRO A 193 -8.94 0.95 -2.91
N LYS A 194 -8.68 -0.33 -3.13
CA LYS A 194 -9.53 -1.17 -4.00
C LYS A 194 -9.89 -2.46 -3.29
N CYS A 195 -11.10 -2.94 -3.52
CA CYS A 195 -11.45 -4.30 -3.12
C CYS A 195 -10.70 -5.26 -4.03
N VAL A 196 -9.82 -6.05 -3.42
CA VAL A 196 -9.03 -7.07 -4.11
C VAL A 196 -9.48 -8.42 -3.60
N SER A 197 -9.86 -9.30 -4.53
CA SER A 197 -10.17 -10.70 -4.23
C SER A 197 -9.00 -11.38 -3.52
N GLN A 198 -9.29 -12.11 -2.45
CA GLN A 198 -8.29 -12.77 -1.62
C GLN A 198 -8.14 -14.25 -1.98
N PRO A 199 -6.95 -14.85 -1.73
CA PRO A 199 -6.80 -16.30 -1.78
C PRO A 199 -7.76 -16.98 -0.81
N SER A 200 -8.23 -18.17 -1.14
CA SER A 200 -9.05 -18.98 -0.23
C SER A 200 -8.51 -20.39 -0.07
N ALA A 201 -8.76 -20.98 1.10
CA ALA A 201 -8.28 -22.29 1.49
C ALA A 201 -9.42 -23.28 1.70
N CYS A 202 -9.25 -24.49 1.18
CA CYS A 202 -10.05 -25.66 1.49
C CYS A 202 -9.31 -26.54 2.48
N LEU A 203 -10.00 -27.02 3.50
CA LEU A 203 -9.45 -27.85 4.56
C LEU A 203 -10.02 -29.27 4.51
N ALA A 204 -9.17 -30.24 4.85
CA ALA A 204 -9.61 -31.55 5.29
C ALA A 204 -8.87 -31.88 6.60
N PHE A 205 -9.61 -32.10 7.68
CA PHE A 205 -9.01 -32.28 9.00
C PHE A 205 -9.74 -33.31 9.87
N GLY A 206 -9.08 -33.84 10.89
CA GLY A 206 -9.71 -34.83 11.78
C GLY A 206 -10.07 -36.14 11.06
N ALA A 207 -11.23 -36.74 11.37
CA ALA A 207 -11.70 -37.97 10.74
C ALA A 207 -12.80 -37.77 9.67
N PRO A 208 -12.36 -37.53 8.44
CA PRO A 208 -12.13 -36.20 7.94
C PRO A 208 -13.42 -35.35 7.89
N HIS A 209 -13.33 -34.19 8.51
CA HIS A 209 -14.19 -33.03 8.35
C HIS A 209 -13.63 -32.16 7.22
N TYR A 210 -14.51 -31.48 6.47
CA TYR A 210 -14.12 -30.63 5.35
C TYR A 210 -14.61 -29.20 5.56
N ARG A 211 -13.81 -28.26 5.09
CA ARG A 211 -14.21 -26.85 4.90
C ARG A 211 -13.89 -26.47 3.46
N THR A 212 -14.87 -26.00 2.71
CA THR A 212 -14.70 -25.61 1.30
C THR A 212 -14.00 -24.26 1.17
N PHE A 213 -13.69 -23.86 -0.07
CA PHE A 213 -13.14 -22.51 -0.33
C PHE A 213 -14.11 -21.39 0.06
N ASP A 214 -15.41 -21.65 0.03
CA ASP A 214 -16.44 -20.64 0.33
C ASP A 214 -16.93 -20.72 1.79
N GLY A 215 -16.35 -21.64 2.58
CA GLY A 215 -16.54 -21.71 4.03
C GLY A 215 -17.57 -22.73 4.51
N LEU A 216 -18.18 -23.52 3.61
CA LEU A 216 -19.09 -24.60 3.97
C LEU A 216 -18.32 -25.65 4.79
N ASN A 217 -18.76 -25.89 6.02
CA ASN A 217 -18.24 -26.96 6.88
C ASN A 217 -19.16 -28.18 6.79
N TYR A 218 -18.62 -29.36 6.55
CA TYR A 218 -19.41 -30.59 6.49
C TYR A 218 -18.58 -31.84 6.79
N ASP A 219 -19.28 -32.90 7.18
CA ASP A 219 -18.65 -34.16 7.59
C ASP A 219 -18.83 -35.23 6.52
N PHE A 220 -17.73 -35.85 6.12
CA PHE A 220 -17.78 -36.92 5.11
C PHE A 220 -16.71 -37.99 5.31
N GLN A 221 -17.09 -39.05 6.01
CA GLN A 221 -16.25 -40.21 6.35
C GLN A 221 -16.16 -41.25 5.23
N GLY A 222 -15.88 -40.80 4.00
CA GLY A 222 -15.70 -41.70 2.86
C GLY A 222 -14.42 -42.53 2.98
N ASP A 223 -14.53 -43.85 3.19
CA ASP A 223 -13.41 -44.80 3.15
C ASP A 223 -13.02 -45.16 1.70
N CYS A 224 -12.53 -44.16 0.95
CA CYS A 224 -12.04 -44.35 -0.41
C CYS A 224 -11.21 -43.18 -0.97
N LYS A 225 -11.15 -43.10 -2.31
CA LYS A 225 -10.45 -42.13 -3.13
C LYS A 225 -11.45 -41.14 -3.72
N TYR A 226 -11.24 -39.86 -3.42
CA TYR A 226 -12.11 -38.77 -3.85
C TYR A 226 -11.31 -37.69 -4.58
N THR A 227 -12.00 -36.91 -5.39
CA THR A 227 -11.43 -35.66 -5.95
C THR A 227 -11.64 -34.57 -4.91
N LEU A 228 -10.56 -34.13 -4.28
CA LEU A 228 -10.63 -33.06 -3.27
C LEU A 228 -10.91 -31.73 -3.96
N THR A 229 -10.07 -31.37 -4.93
CA THR A 229 -10.31 -30.24 -5.84
C THR A 229 -9.61 -30.49 -7.17
N LYS A 230 -10.12 -29.90 -8.25
CA LYS A 230 -9.45 -29.83 -9.55
C LYS A 230 -9.87 -28.56 -10.28
N ASP A 231 -9.05 -28.14 -11.23
CA ASP A 231 -9.46 -27.19 -12.26
C ASP A 231 -10.47 -27.88 -13.20
N CYS A 232 -11.67 -27.30 -13.30
CA CYS A 232 -12.81 -27.76 -14.08
C CYS A 232 -13.00 -26.98 -15.38
N SER A 233 -12.07 -26.09 -15.70
CA SER A 233 -11.95 -25.49 -17.03
C SER A 233 -11.67 -26.54 -18.11
N LYS A 234 -11.87 -26.18 -19.39
CA LYS A 234 -11.68 -27.06 -20.56
C LYS A 234 -10.33 -27.81 -20.54
N ARG A 235 -9.26 -27.17 -20.08
CA ARG A 235 -7.91 -27.76 -19.94
C ARG A 235 -7.44 -27.74 -18.48
N SER A 236 -7.86 -28.75 -17.73
CA SER A 236 -7.52 -28.93 -16.31
C SER A 236 -6.02 -28.80 -16.03
N LYS A 237 -5.63 -27.72 -15.35
CA LYS A 237 -4.25 -27.42 -14.94
C LYS A 237 -3.81 -28.19 -13.70
N PHE A 238 -4.72 -28.50 -12.79
CA PHE A 238 -4.40 -29.31 -11.62
C PHE A 238 -5.57 -30.23 -11.21
N ARG A 239 -5.21 -31.30 -10.50
CA ARG A 239 -6.17 -32.20 -9.84
C ARG A 239 -5.54 -32.78 -8.59
N VAL A 240 -6.19 -32.57 -7.45
CA VAL A 240 -5.82 -33.13 -6.16
C VAL A 240 -6.81 -34.23 -5.78
N LYS A 241 -6.27 -35.41 -5.47
CA LYS A 241 -7.05 -36.53 -4.96
C LYS A 241 -6.64 -36.84 -3.53
N ILE A 242 -7.65 -37.04 -2.69
CA ILE A 242 -7.49 -37.53 -1.33
C ILE A 242 -7.84 -39.03 -1.29
N ILE A 243 -7.05 -39.80 -0.54
CA ILE A 243 -7.25 -41.24 -0.36
C ILE A 243 -7.33 -41.48 1.13
N ASN A 244 -8.53 -41.78 1.59
CA ASN A 244 -8.84 -42.11 2.96
C ASN A 244 -8.98 -43.63 3.10
N THR A 245 -8.53 -44.17 4.23
CA THR A 245 -8.62 -45.60 4.50
C THR A 245 -8.98 -45.89 5.96
N SER A 246 -9.84 -46.87 6.19
CA SER A 246 -10.10 -47.46 7.52
C SER A 246 -9.06 -48.52 7.94
N ASN A 247 -8.12 -48.87 7.06
CA ASN A 247 -7.27 -50.07 7.16
C ASN A 247 -6.08 -49.94 8.15
N ARG A 248 -6.22 -49.16 9.22
CA ARG A 248 -5.43 -49.36 10.45
C ARG A 248 -6.19 -50.39 11.27
N SER A 249 -5.52 -51.41 11.76
CA SER A 249 -6.04 -52.46 12.64
C SER A 249 -6.72 -51.96 13.94
N ASN A 250 -6.86 -50.65 14.14
CA ASN A 250 -7.25 -50.01 15.39
C ASN A 250 -8.01 -48.66 15.23
N SER A 251 -8.65 -48.35 14.10
CA SER A 251 -9.49 -47.14 13.98
C SER A 251 -10.88 -47.46 13.43
N LEU A 252 -11.92 -46.91 14.08
CA LEU A 252 -13.32 -47.07 13.67
C LEU A 252 -13.71 -46.13 12.52
N VAL A 253 -12.85 -45.15 12.19
CA VAL A 253 -13.09 -44.10 11.20
C VAL A 253 -11.95 -44.03 10.16
N PRO A 254 -12.23 -43.63 8.90
CA PRO A 254 -11.19 -43.52 7.88
C PRO A 254 -10.31 -42.30 8.13
N PHE A 255 -9.01 -42.44 7.89
CA PHE A 255 -8.04 -41.34 7.98
C PHE A 255 -7.32 -41.12 6.64
N THR A 256 -6.78 -39.93 6.43
CA THR A 256 -6.01 -39.58 5.23
C THR A 256 -4.74 -40.40 5.13
N ARG A 257 -4.65 -41.26 4.11
CA ARG A 257 -3.46 -42.08 3.85
C ARG A 257 -2.45 -41.40 2.94
N SER A 258 -2.94 -40.70 1.93
CA SER A 258 -2.11 -40.07 0.89
C SER A 258 -2.89 -39.05 0.07
N LEU A 259 -2.15 -38.06 -0.44
CA LEU A 259 -2.59 -37.11 -1.44
C LEU A 259 -1.89 -37.39 -2.76
N VAL A 260 -2.64 -37.32 -3.87
CA VAL A 260 -2.10 -37.45 -5.22
C VAL A 260 -2.47 -36.21 -6.02
N LEU A 261 -1.46 -35.42 -6.36
CA LEU A 261 -1.58 -34.23 -7.19
C LEU A 261 -1.13 -34.58 -8.61
N LYS A 262 -1.94 -34.20 -9.59
CA LYS A 262 -1.55 -34.14 -10.99
C LYS A 262 -1.54 -32.67 -11.39
N LEU A 263 -0.36 -32.16 -11.74
CA LEU A 263 -0.12 -30.76 -12.08
C LEU A 263 0.29 -30.65 -13.54
N HIS A 264 -0.22 -29.63 -14.22
CA HIS A 264 0.19 -29.22 -15.55
C HIS A 264 0.76 -27.81 -15.50
N LEU A 265 2.09 -27.75 -15.41
CA LEU A 265 2.88 -26.54 -15.18
C LEU A 265 3.82 -26.33 -16.37
N ASP A 266 3.74 -25.18 -17.03
CA ASP A 266 4.65 -24.79 -18.13
C ASP A 266 4.87 -25.88 -19.20
N GLY A 267 3.79 -26.55 -19.62
CA GLY A 267 3.83 -27.63 -20.60
C GLY A 267 4.17 -29.02 -20.02
N TYR A 268 4.66 -29.12 -18.79
CA TYR A 268 5.01 -30.37 -18.14
C TYR A 268 3.82 -31.01 -17.41
N ARG A 269 3.83 -32.34 -17.27
CA ARG A 269 2.86 -33.09 -16.47
C ARG A 269 3.58 -33.73 -15.29
N ILE A 270 3.30 -33.24 -14.09
CA ILE A 270 3.98 -33.66 -12.86
C ILE A 270 2.98 -34.39 -11.97
N LYS A 271 3.35 -35.57 -11.48
CA LYS A 271 2.58 -36.30 -10.48
C LYS A 271 3.30 -36.27 -9.15
N VAL A 272 2.73 -35.59 -8.17
CA VAL A 272 3.22 -35.60 -6.78
C VAL A 272 2.35 -36.55 -5.97
N THR A 273 2.98 -37.43 -5.20
CA THR A 273 2.30 -38.30 -4.23
C THR A 273 2.90 -38.07 -2.87
N MET A 274 2.09 -37.52 -1.98
CA MET A 274 2.45 -37.34 -0.57
C MET A 274 1.79 -38.48 0.18
N MET A 275 2.52 -39.15 1.08
CA MET A 275 2.01 -40.24 1.92
C MET A 275 2.14 -39.90 3.40
N ALA A 276 1.25 -40.50 4.20
CA ALA A 276 1.36 -40.48 5.66
C ALA A 276 2.76 -40.97 6.06
N SER A 277 3.35 -40.44 7.14
CA SER A 277 4.79 -40.46 7.47
C SER A 277 5.68 -39.48 6.68
N ARG A 278 5.08 -38.46 6.04
CA ARG A 278 5.81 -37.39 5.32
C ARG A 278 6.72 -37.90 4.20
N LYS A 279 6.34 -38.99 3.54
CA LYS A 279 7.09 -39.53 2.40
C LYS A 279 6.54 -38.92 1.10
N THR A 280 7.43 -38.34 0.29
CA THR A 280 7.05 -37.69 -0.98
C THR A 280 7.66 -38.40 -2.17
N LYS A 281 6.84 -38.62 -3.20
CA LYS A 281 7.25 -39.10 -4.52
C LYS A 281 6.89 -38.08 -5.59
N VAL A 282 7.79 -37.87 -6.54
CA VAL A 282 7.56 -37.06 -7.75
C VAL A 282 7.77 -37.96 -8.96
N ASN A 283 6.76 -38.05 -9.82
CA ASN A 283 6.73 -38.93 -10.99
C ASN A 283 7.06 -40.41 -10.67
N GLY A 284 6.67 -40.87 -9.47
CA GLY A 284 6.89 -42.24 -9.01
C GLY A 284 8.16 -42.43 -8.17
N SER A 285 9.15 -41.55 -8.34
CA SER A 285 10.44 -41.63 -7.64
C SER A 285 10.40 -40.89 -6.30
N ARG A 286 10.99 -41.49 -5.25
CA ARG A 286 11.09 -40.85 -3.93
C ARG A 286 12.10 -39.70 -3.99
N VAL A 287 11.73 -38.55 -3.45
CA VAL A 287 12.58 -37.35 -3.42
C VAL A 287 12.99 -36.99 -1.99
N ARG A 288 14.14 -36.33 -1.84
CA ARG A 288 14.55 -35.68 -0.59
C ARG A 288 14.04 -34.24 -0.61
N LEU A 289 13.62 -33.73 0.55
CA LEU A 289 13.18 -32.35 0.72
C LEU A 289 14.33 -31.50 1.32
N PRO A 290 14.50 -30.24 0.92
CA PRO A 290 13.69 -29.48 -0.05
C PRO A 290 13.85 -30.02 -1.49
N TYR A 291 12.76 -30.03 -2.25
CA TYR A 291 12.76 -30.42 -3.67
C TYR A 291 12.30 -29.24 -4.51
N ARG A 292 13.14 -28.84 -5.46
CA ARG A 292 12.86 -27.78 -6.43
C ARG A 292 12.78 -28.40 -7.82
N HIS A 293 11.73 -28.10 -8.57
CA HIS A 293 11.59 -28.52 -9.96
C HIS A 293 11.64 -27.31 -10.88
N ARG A 294 12.54 -27.36 -11.89
CA ARG A 294 12.67 -26.39 -13.00
C ARG A 294 12.56 -24.92 -12.54
N LYS A 295 13.65 -24.32 -12.04
CA LYS A 295 13.68 -22.91 -11.60
C LYS A 295 12.49 -22.54 -10.70
N ASP A 296 12.22 -23.38 -9.70
CA ASP A 296 11.21 -23.17 -8.66
C ASP A 296 9.74 -23.09 -9.13
N VAL A 297 9.42 -23.61 -10.32
CA VAL A 297 8.03 -23.77 -10.81
C VAL A 297 7.18 -24.66 -9.88
N LEU A 298 7.81 -25.67 -9.29
CA LEU A 298 7.26 -26.46 -8.20
C LEU A 298 8.30 -26.56 -7.09
N VAL A 299 7.86 -26.21 -5.89
CA VAL A 299 8.65 -26.25 -4.66
C VAL A 299 7.97 -27.17 -3.66
N ILE A 300 8.71 -28.11 -3.07
CA ILE A 300 8.22 -28.97 -2.00
C ILE A 300 9.21 -28.90 -0.83
N ASP A 301 8.75 -28.38 0.30
CA ASP A 301 9.56 -28.12 1.48
C ASP A 301 8.99 -28.79 2.73
N LYS A 302 9.85 -28.97 3.73
CA LYS A 302 9.38 -29.33 5.07
C LYS A 302 8.77 -28.09 5.74
N LEU A 303 7.65 -28.27 6.42
CA LEU A 303 6.98 -27.22 7.20
C LEU A 303 6.75 -27.76 8.61
N GLY A 304 7.68 -27.48 9.53
CA GLY A 304 7.65 -28.10 10.86
C GLY A 304 7.60 -29.63 10.78
N HIS A 305 6.56 -30.23 11.35
CA HIS A 305 6.28 -31.68 11.27
C HIS A 305 5.44 -32.08 10.05
N GLY A 306 5.23 -31.18 9.09
CA GLY A 306 4.50 -31.40 7.86
C GLY A 306 5.33 -31.15 6.60
N ILE A 307 4.64 -31.14 5.47
CA ILE A 307 5.17 -30.84 4.14
C ILE A 307 4.31 -29.76 3.53
N GLN A 308 4.96 -28.80 2.88
CA GLN A 308 4.30 -27.82 2.03
C GLN A 308 4.71 -28.00 0.57
N LEU A 309 3.80 -27.63 -0.33
CA LEU A 309 4.00 -27.62 -1.76
C LEU A 309 3.50 -26.29 -2.31
N SER A 310 4.34 -25.59 -3.07
CA SER A 310 4.00 -24.32 -3.72
C SER A 310 4.25 -24.41 -5.21
N THR A 311 3.43 -23.74 -6.00
CA THR A 311 3.54 -23.70 -7.47
C THR A 311 3.39 -22.28 -7.98
N THR A 312 4.00 -21.97 -9.14
CA THR A 312 3.82 -20.68 -9.82
C THR A 312 2.38 -20.44 -10.30
N MET A 313 1.56 -21.49 -10.40
CA MET A 313 0.15 -21.36 -10.71
C MET A 313 -0.70 -20.91 -9.52
N GLY A 314 -0.12 -20.58 -8.36
CA GLY A 314 -0.88 -20.09 -7.22
C GLY A 314 -1.65 -21.17 -6.47
N LEU A 315 -1.13 -22.40 -6.48
CA LEU A 315 -1.61 -23.48 -5.61
C LEU A 315 -0.56 -23.70 -4.52
N HIS A 316 -0.98 -23.53 -3.27
CA HIS A 316 -0.23 -23.85 -2.07
C HIS A 316 -0.94 -24.97 -1.32
N LEU A 317 -0.21 -26.00 -0.92
CA LEU A 317 -0.75 -27.13 -0.18
C LEU A 317 0.10 -27.39 1.05
N VAL A 318 -0.55 -27.54 2.20
CA VAL A 318 0.05 -27.98 3.46
C VAL A 318 -0.56 -29.30 3.88
N TRP A 319 0.28 -30.24 4.31
CA TRP A 319 -0.17 -31.44 5.00
C TRP A 319 0.80 -31.83 6.11
N ASP A 320 0.30 -32.06 7.32
CA ASP A 320 1.12 -32.57 8.44
C ASP A 320 1.53 -34.04 8.29
N GLY A 321 0.98 -34.75 7.30
CA GLY A 321 1.21 -36.18 7.13
C GLY A 321 0.29 -37.05 8.00
N GLU A 322 -0.69 -36.43 8.66
CA GLU A 322 -1.71 -37.06 9.48
C GLU A 322 -3.08 -36.47 9.13
N SER A 323 -3.61 -35.57 9.96
CA SER A 323 -5.02 -35.18 10.00
C SER A 323 -5.28 -33.71 9.67
N TYR A 324 -4.35 -32.96 9.09
CA TYR A 324 -4.64 -31.60 8.62
C TYR A 324 -4.07 -31.35 7.23
N ILE A 325 -4.95 -31.11 6.28
CA ILE A 325 -4.65 -30.71 4.91
C ILE A 325 -5.25 -29.33 4.68
N SER A 326 -4.47 -28.42 4.12
CA SER A 326 -4.94 -27.15 3.60
C SER A 326 -4.51 -27.01 2.14
N ILE A 327 -5.42 -26.62 1.28
CA ILE A 327 -5.14 -26.26 -0.12
C ILE A 327 -5.60 -24.82 -0.28
N GLU A 328 -4.66 -23.91 -0.47
CA GLU A 328 -4.92 -22.50 -0.74
C GLU A 328 -4.72 -22.22 -2.23
N LEU A 329 -5.67 -21.49 -2.81
CA LEU A 329 -5.67 -21.12 -4.23
C LEU A 329 -5.74 -19.59 -4.39
N ASP A 330 -4.94 -19.09 -5.32
CA ASP A 330 -4.99 -17.70 -5.76
C ASP A 330 -6.40 -17.31 -6.28
N PRO A 331 -6.79 -16.03 -6.15
CA PRO A 331 -8.07 -15.50 -6.64
C PRO A 331 -8.42 -15.83 -8.09
N LYS A 332 -7.41 -15.99 -8.96
CA LYS A 332 -7.60 -16.33 -10.38
C LYS A 332 -8.32 -17.67 -10.61
N TRP A 333 -8.40 -18.51 -9.58
CA TRP A 333 -9.11 -19.79 -9.59
C TRP A 333 -10.59 -19.69 -9.19
N LYS A 334 -11.10 -18.49 -8.82
CA LYS A 334 -12.52 -18.28 -8.56
C LYS A 334 -13.37 -18.76 -9.74
N ASN A 335 -14.47 -19.44 -9.45
CA ASN A 335 -15.40 -20.05 -10.41
C ASN A 335 -14.81 -21.14 -11.34
N LYS A 336 -13.59 -21.64 -11.07
CA LYS A 336 -12.91 -22.61 -11.95
C LYS A 336 -12.69 -23.97 -11.30
N THR A 337 -12.98 -24.10 -10.01
CA THR A 337 -12.75 -25.35 -9.29
C THR A 337 -14.00 -26.20 -9.22
N CYS A 338 -13.81 -27.50 -9.00
CA CYS A 338 -14.89 -28.39 -8.56
C CYS A 338 -14.31 -29.61 -7.84
N GLY A 339 -15.06 -30.16 -6.88
CA GLY A 339 -14.61 -31.25 -6.02
C GLY A 339 -15.31 -31.21 -4.66
N LEU A 340 -14.75 -31.94 -3.69
CA LEU A 340 -15.14 -31.82 -2.28
C LEU A 340 -14.90 -30.41 -1.71
N CYS A 341 -13.98 -29.63 -2.29
CA CYS A 341 -13.69 -28.27 -1.87
C CYS A 341 -14.62 -27.20 -2.47
N GLY A 342 -15.65 -27.60 -3.22
CA GLY A 342 -16.57 -26.63 -3.78
C GLY A 342 -16.13 -25.99 -5.10
N ASN A 343 -16.83 -24.93 -5.49
CA ASN A 343 -16.66 -24.27 -6.80
C ASN A 343 -15.87 -22.94 -6.73
N PHE A 344 -15.58 -22.45 -5.53
CA PHE A 344 -14.83 -21.23 -5.23
C PHE A 344 -15.47 -19.98 -5.84
N ASN A 345 -16.75 -19.76 -5.54
CA ASN A 345 -17.55 -18.63 -6.03
C ASN A 345 -18.07 -17.71 -4.93
N THR A 346 -17.58 -17.87 -3.70
CA THR A 346 -18.00 -17.15 -2.48
C THR A 346 -19.40 -17.49 -1.95
N ASN A 347 -20.04 -18.54 -2.48
CA ASN A 347 -21.34 -19.02 -2.03
C ASN A 347 -21.24 -20.45 -1.45
N PRO A 348 -21.22 -20.62 -0.12
CA PRO A 348 -21.09 -21.95 0.48
C PRO A 348 -22.27 -22.88 0.17
N ASP A 349 -23.46 -22.35 -0.14
CA ASP A 349 -24.68 -23.15 -0.28
C ASP A 349 -24.70 -24.02 -1.55
N ASP A 350 -23.85 -23.70 -2.54
CA ASP A 350 -23.81 -24.42 -3.81
C ASP A 350 -22.60 -25.37 -3.97
N ASP A 351 -21.73 -25.43 -2.95
CA ASP A 351 -20.44 -26.11 -3.05
C ASP A 351 -20.54 -27.63 -3.22
N LEU A 352 -21.59 -28.24 -2.68
CA LEU A 352 -21.84 -29.68 -2.77
C LEU A 352 -22.91 -30.06 -3.80
N LEU A 353 -23.39 -29.09 -4.59
CA LEU A 353 -24.29 -29.40 -5.69
C LEU A 353 -23.58 -30.29 -6.71
N LYS A 354 -24.27 -31.35 -7.09
CA LYS A 354 -23.74 -32.41 -7.95
C LYS A 354 -23.23 -31.79 -9.25
N GLY A 355 -21.92 -31.81 -9.50
CA GLY A 355 -21.35 -31.31 -10.76
C GLY A 355 -21.08 -29.80 -10.80
N GLY A 356 -20.61 -29.22 -9.69
CA GLY A 356 -20.08 -27.84 -9.61
C GLY A 356 -19.50 -27.34 -10.94
N GLY A 357 -20.26 -26.46 -11.59
CA GLY A 357 -19.91 -25.79 -12.86
C GLY A 357 -20.56 -26.29 -14.16
N GLY A 358 -21.51 -27.24 -14.18
CA GLY A 358 -22.17 -27.71 -15.41
C GLY A 358 -23.69 -27.55 -15.43
N SER A 359 -24.25 -26.99 -16.51
CA SER A 359 -25.69 -26.69 -16.70
C SER A 359 -26.68 -27.84 -16.43
N ASN A 360 -26.25 -29.10 -16.45
CA ASN A 360 -27.15 -30.26 -16.26
C ASN A 360 -27.57 -30.50 -14.79
N SER A 361 -27.02 -29.73 -13.85
CA SER A 361 -27.32 -29.82 -12.42
C SER A 361 -28.44 -28.91 -11.97
N ARG A 362 -28.74 -27.87 -12.76
CA ARG A 362 -29.95 -27.06 -12.59
C ARG A 362 -31.18 -27.95 -12.59
N SER A 363 -31.22 -29.01 -13.41
CA SER A 363 -32.40 -29.87 -13.56
C SER A 363 -32.86 -30.63 -12.30
N ARG A 364 -32.01 -30.85 -11.28
CA ARG A 364 -32.42 -31.52 -10.02
C ARG A 364 -32.60 -30.55 -8.85
N ALA A 365 -31.81 -29.48 -8.78
CA ALA A 365 -32.06 -28.40 -7.82
C ALA A 365 -33.37 -27.66 -8.15
N LEU A 366 -33.70 -27.52 -9.45
CA LEU A 366 -35.00 -27.02 -9.93
C LEU A 366 -36.17 -28.00 -9.65
N GLN A 367 -35.89 -29.23 -9.21
CA GLN A 367 -36.90 -30.22 -8.77
C GLN A 367 -37.08 -30.23 -7.24
N GLY A 368 -36.47 -29.30 -6.50
CA GLY A 368 -36.69 -29.14 -5.05
C GLY A 368 -36.13 -30.27 -4.18
N VAL A 369 -35.24 -31.13 -4.71
CA VAL A 369 -34.63 -32.21 -3.92
C VAL A 369 -33.37 -31.70 -3.24
N GLU A 370 -33.43 -31.46 -1.93
CA GLU A 370 -32.25 -31.20 -1.10
C GLU A 370 -31.27 -32.38 -1.17
N VAL A 371 -30.07 -32.13 -1.67
CA VAL A 371 -29.00 -33.13 -1.71
C VAL A 371 -28.23 -33.04 -0.39
N SER A 372 -28.28 -34.09 0.43
CA SER A 372 -27.47 -34.14 1.65
C SER A 372 -25.98 -33.93 1.36
N HIS A 373 -25.24 -33.29 2.27
CA HIS A 373 -23.78 -33.10 2.12
C HIS A 373 -23.05 -34.42 1.81
N ALA A 374 -23.49 -35.52 2.44
CA ALA A 374 -22.94 -36.84 2.20
C ALA A 374 -23.17 -37.34 0.77
N GLU A 375 -24.34 -37.11 0.18
CA GLU A 375 -24.62 -37.49 -1.22
C GLU A 375 -23.78 -36.63 -2.20
N GLY A 376 -23.73 -35.32 -1.96
CA GLY A 376 -22.89 -34.40 -2.74
C GLY A 376 -21.42 -34.83 -2.74
N ALA A 377 -20.88 -35.12 -1.56
CA ALA A 377 -19.51 -35.59 -1.39
C ALA A 377 -19.24 -36.96 -2.05
N ARG A 378 -20.18 -37.92 -1.95
CA ARG A 378 -20.07 -39.24 -2.60
C ARG A 378 -19.95 -39.14 -4.12
N SER A 379 -20.56 -38.13 -4.75
CA SER A 379 -20.48 -37.91 -6.20
C SER A 379 -19.04 -37.71 -6.72
N TRP A 380 -18.13 -37.29 -5.83
CA TRP A 380 -16.71 -37.07 -6.13
C TRP A 380 -15.82 -38.31 -5.99
N ALA A 381 -16.41 -39.48 -5.70
CA ALA A 381 -15.71 -40.75 -5.65
C ALA A 381 -15.02 -41.09 -6.98
N ARG A 382 -13.88 -41.79 -6.92
CA ARG A 382 -13.09 -42.17 -8.09
C ARG A 382 -12.63 -43.63 -8.05
N GLY A 383 -12.46 -44.21 -9.23
CA GLY A 383 -11.95 -45.59 -9.38
C GLY A 383 -13.02 -46.61 -8.99
N ARG A 384 -12.65 -47.61 -8.19
CA ARG A 384 -13.59 -48.68 -7.78
C ARG A 384 -14.77 -48.16 -6.95
N CYS A 385 -14.63 -47.01 -6.30
CA CYS A 385 -15.68 -46.45 -5.46
C CYS A 385 -16.76 -45.67 -6.21
N SER A 386 -16.51 -45.23 -7.45
CA SER A 386 -17.58 -44.64 -8.27
C SER A 386 -18.54 -45.69 -8.83
N ARG A 387 -18.20 -46.98 -8.73
CA ARG A 387 -19.00 -48.11 -9.23
C ARG A 387 -19.86 -48.79 -8.15
N LYS A 388 -19.56 -48.57 -6.87
CA LYS A 388 -20.39 -49.06 -5.78
C LYS A 388 -21.64 -48.18 -5.68
N LYS A 389 -22.69 -48.52 -6.44
CA LYS A 389 -24.04 -48.03 -6.15
C LYS A 389 -24.46 -48.64 -4.81
N SER A 390 -24.69 -47.78 -3.83
CA SER A 390 -25.68 -47.92 -2.74
C SER A 390 -25.97 -49.30 -2.11
N ARG A 391 -25.07 -50.30 -2.13
CA ARG A 391 -25.10 -51.34 -1.09
C ARG A 391 -24.63 -50.65 0.18
N GLU A 392 -25.63 -50.22 0.94
CA GLU A 392 -25.58 -49.84 2.34
C GLU A 392 -24.22 -50.16 2.97
N GLN A 393 -23.41 -49.12 3.14
CA GLN A 393 -22.42 -49.18 4.20
C GLN A 393 -23.25 -49.05 5.49
N ASN A 394 -23.73 -50.19 6.01
CA ASN A 394 -24.57 -50.34 7.21
C ASN A 394 -24.80 -49.04 7.97
N SER A 395 -26.01 -48.49 7.82
CA SER A 395 -26.52 -47.43 8.68
C SER A 395 -26.27 -47.78 10.15
N GLU A 396 -26.39 -49.06 10.54
CA GLU A 396 -26.07 -49.53 11.90
C GLU A 396 -24.61 -49.33 12.35
N ARG A 397 -23.61 -49.45 11.46
CA ARG A 397 -22.20 -49.22 11.82
C ARG A 397 -21.92 -47.73 11.98
N TYR A 398 -22.54 -46.88 11.14
CA TYR A 398 -22.40 -45.42 11.20
C TYR A 398 -23.28 -44.77 12.28
N GLN A 399 -24.45 -45.33 12.61
CA GLN A 399 -25.27 -44.93 13.75
C GLN A 399 -24.61 -45.35 15.06
N ARG A 400 -24.02 -46.54 15.20
CA ARG A 400 -23.17 -46.85 16.37
C ARG A 400 -21.90 -45.97 16.49
N LEU A 401 -21.54 -45.25 15.42
CA LEU A 401 -20.38 -44.36 15.37
C LEU A 401 -20.73 -42.89 15.67
N ALA A 402 -21.99 -42.48 15.57
CA ALA A 402 -22.37 -41.11 15.92
C ALA A 402 -22.12 -40.87 17.42
N CYS A 403 -21.48 -39.75 17.77
CA CYS A 403 -21.27 -39.42 19.17
C CYS A 403 -22.58 -38.95 19.81
N PHE A 404 -23.49 -39.90 20.10
CA PHE A 404 -24.79 -39.60 20.68
C PHE A 404 -24.69 -39.12 22.13
N SER A 405 -23.70 -39.61 22.88
CA SER A 405 -23.47 -39.26 24.29
C SER A 405 -21.97 -39.04 24.55
N PRO A 406 -21.43 -37.85 24.22
CA PRO A 406 -20.05 -37.52 24.56
C PRO A 406 -19.88 -37.53 26.08
N SER A 407 -18.77 -38.11 26.56
CA SER A 407 -18.44 -38.07 27.98
C SER A 407 -18.20 -36.62 28.44
N GLU A 408 -18.45 -36.36 29.72
CA GLU A 408 -18.16 -35.05 30.32
C GLU A 408 -16.68 -34.66 30.14
N SER A 409 -15.78 -35.64 30.22
CA SER A 409 -14.35 -35.46 29.93
C SER A 409 -14.09 -35.02 28.49
N THR A 410 -14.82 -35.55 27.51
CA THR A 410 -14.71 -35.15 26.09
C THR A 410 -15.15 -33.71 25.91
N LEU A 411 -16.31 -33.35 26.46
CA LEU A 411 -16.83 -31.98 26.41
C LEU A 411 -15.84 -31.00 27.05
N ARG A 412 -15.36 -31.31 28.26
CA ARG A 412 -14.38 -30.50 28.99
C ARG A 412 -13.06 -30.32 28.22
N LEU A 413 -12.57 -31.37 27.57
CA LEU A 413 -11.34 -31.28 26.78
C LEU A 413 -11.54 -30.46 25.50
N CYS A 414 -12.67 -30.62 24.80
CA CYS A 414 -12.97 -29.81 23.62
C CYS A 414 -13.32 -28.35 23.99
N GLN A 415 -13.70 -28.03 25.23
CA GLN A 415 -13.84 -26.62 25.66
C GLN A 415 -12.55 -25.80 25.56
N ALA A 416 -11.39 -26.44 25.32
CA ALA A 416 -10.13 -25.76 25.01
C ALA A 416 -10.22 -24.74 23.84
N PHE A 417 -11.21 -24.87 22.94
CA PHE A 417 -11.51 -23.85 21.92
C PHE A 417 -11.87 -22.48 22.50
N ASN A 418 -12.31 -22.42 23.76
CA ASN A 418 -12.62 -21.20 24.50
C ASN A 418 -11.45 -20.71 25.36
N SER A 419 -10.24 -21.24 25.18
CA SER A 419 -9.04 -20.70 25.83
C SER A 419 -8.77 -19.25 25.39
N SER A 420 -8.15 -18.46 26.27
CA SER A 420 -7.78 -17.06 26.00
C SER A 420 -6.95 -16.91 24.72
N GLU A 421 -6.06 -17.87 24.44
CA GLU A 421 -5.18 -17.84 23.28
C GLU A 421 -5.97 -18.03 21.97
N LEU A 422 -7.01 -18.87 21.98
CA LEU A 422 -7.82 -19.16 20.78
C LEU A 422 -8.96 -18.16 20.57
N GLN A 423 -9.46 -17.52 21.63
CA GLN A 423 -10.49 -16.48 21.57
C GLN A 423 -10.11 -15.29 20.69
N LEU A 424 -8.80 -14.99 20.58
CA LEU A 424 -8.27 -13.95 19.67
C LEU A 424 -8.71 -14.14 18.21
N CYS A 425 -9.10 -15.35 17.84
CA CYS A 425 -9.51 -15.69 16.48
C CYS A 425 -11.03 -15.68 16.25
N HIS A 426 -11.84 -15.71 17.32
CA HIS A 426 -13.28 -16.01 17.22
C HIS A 426 -14.04 -14.98 16.37
N SER A 427 -13.57 -13.74 16.35
CA SER A 427 -14.12 -12.66 15.52
C SER A 427 -13.89 -12.85 14.01
N ILE A 428 -12.90 -13.68 13.62
CA ILE A 428 -12.54 -13.94 12.23
C ILE A 428 -12.95 -15.36 11.81
N LEU A 429 -12.83 -16.33 12.71
CA LEU A 429 -13.12 -17.74 12.47
C LEU A 429 -13.92 -18.33 13.62
N SER A 430 -15.20 -18.64 13.38
CA SER A 430 -16.03 -19.34 14.36
C SER A 430 -15.42 -20.70 14.75
N PRO A 431 -15.28 -21.00 16.06
CA PRO A 431 -14.76 -22.28 16.53
C PRO A 431 -15.79 -23.42 16.44
N GLU A 432 -17.06 -23.13 16.16
CA GLU A 432 -18.18 -24.07 16.33
C GLU A 432 -18.00 -25.39 15.56
N SER A 433 -17.65 -25.32 14.27
CA SER A 433 -17.47 -26.52 13.45
C SER A 433 -16.25 -27.34 13.89
N PHE A 434 -15.19 -26.68 14.35
CA PHE A 434 -13.99 -27.34 14.87
C PHE A 434 -14.23 -27.97 16.25
N TYR A 435 -15.03 -27.33 17.10
CA TYR A 435 -15.48 -27.88 18.37
C TYR A 435 -16.34 -29.13 18.16
N LYS A 436 -17.33 -29.07 17.25
CA LYS A 436 -18.17 -30.23 16.88
C LYS A 436 -17.32 -31.38 16.36
N ALA A 437 -16.38 -31.09 15.45
CA ALA A 437 -15.40 -32.05 14.96
C ALA A 437 -14.54 -32.67 16.08
N CYS A 438 -14.08 -31.86 17.05
CA CYS A 438 -13.34 -32.36 18.21
C CYS A 438 -14.16 -33.38 19.00
N VAL A 439 -15.42 -33.05 19.31
CA VAL A 439 -16.31 -33.95 20.06
C VAL A 439 -16.54 -35.23 19.28
N ASP A 440 -16.87 -35.14 18.00
CA ASP A 440 -17.09 -36.31 17.14
C ASP A 440 -15.86 -37.21 17.02
N ASP A 441 -14.69 -36.63 16.79
CA ASP A 441 -13.43 -37.37 16.67
C ASP A 441 -13.07 -38.05 18.00
N MET A 442 -13.20 -37.33 19.12
CA MET A 442 -12.91 -37.84 20.46
C MET A 442 -13.70 -39.10 20.81
N CYS A 443 -14.99 -39.16 20.45
CA CYS A 443 -15.83 -40.32 20.75
C CYS A 443 -15.47 -41.57 19.94
N ARG A 444 -14.81 -41.38 18.79
CA ARG A 444 -14.47 -42.46 17.84
C ARG A 444 -12.99 -42.84 17.88
N CYS A 445 -12.21 -42.17 18.74
CA CYS A 445 -10.77 -42.25 18.79
C CYS A 445 -10.28 -43.08 19.97
N LYS A 446 -9.34 -44.00 19.72
CA LYS A 446 -8.72 -44.81 20.79
C LYS A 446 -7.82 -43.98 21.71
N ASN A 447 -7.21 -42.92 21.18
CA ASN A 447 -6.37 -41.99 21.93
C ASN A 447 -6.99 -40.59 21.90
N GLY A 448 -7.88 -40.31 22.85
CA GLY A 448 -8.61 -39.05 22.92
C GLY A 448 -7.68 -37.83 22.82
N ARG A 449 -6.58 -37.81 23.59
CA ARG A 449 -5.61 -36.70 23.57
C ARG A 449 -5.12 -36.37 22.16
N GLN A 450 -4.78 -37.38 21.35
CA GLN A 450 -4.31 -37.14 19.98
C GLN A 450 -5.39 -36.47 19.11
N CYS A 451 -6.63 -36.96 19.18
CA CYS A 451 -7.73 -36.45 18.38
C CYS A 451 -8.15 -35.03 18.79
N GLN A 452 -8.19 -34.73 20.09
CA GLN A 452 -8.36 -33.37 20.60
C GLN A 452 -7.31 -32.42 20.01
N CYS A 453 -6.02 -32.81 20.08
CA CYS A 453 -4.94 -31.97 19.62
C CYS A 453 -4.91 -31.78 18.10
N SER A 454 -5.36 -32.78 17.34
CA SER A 454 -5.57 -32.66 15.90
C SER A 454 -6.63 -31.61 15.55
N ALA A 455 -7.75 -31.58 16.27
CA ALA A 455 -8.82 -30.59 16.05
C ALA A 455 -8.37 -29.18 16.43
N LEU A 456 -7.77 -29.00 17.61
CA LEU A 456 -7.23 -27.71 18.06
C LEU A 456 -6.14 -27.19 17.10
N GLN A 457 -5.24 -28.08 16.64
CA GLN A 457 -4.21 -27.72 15.67
C GLN A 457 -4.80 -27.28 14.33
N ALA A 458 -5.90 -27.89 13.88
CA ALA A 458 -6.55 -27.49 12.64
C ALA A 458 -7.09 -26.05 12.71
N TYR A 459 -7.73 -25.71 13.83
CA TYR A 459 -8.23 -24.36 14.08
C TYR A 459 -7.10 -23.35 14.25
N ALA A 460 -6.09 -23.66 15.06
CA ALA A 460 -4.96 -22.77 15.27
C ALA A 460 -4.23 -22.45 13.96
N ARG A 461 -4.05 -23.46 13.10
CA ARG A 461 -3.44 -23.25 11.77
C ARG A 461 -4.30 -22.45 10.83
N GLU A 462 -5.61 -22.66 10.83
CA GLU A 462 -6.51 -21.86 10.00
C GLU A 462 -6.62 -20.43 10.51
N CYS A 463 -6.51 -20.22 11.81
CA CYS A 463 -6.44 -18.91 12.43
C CYS A 463 -5.18 -18.13 11.98
N GLN A 464 -4.02 -18.78 12.08
CA GLN A 464 -2.77 -18.28 11.50
C GLN A 464 -2.90 -18.08 9.98
N ARG A 465 -3.68 -18.96 9.31
CA ARG A 465 -4.26 -18.92 7.94
C ARG A 465 -4.87 -17.56 7.57
N LEU A 466 -5.48 -16.92 8.55
CA LEU A 466 -6.24 -15.69 8.40
C LEU A 466 -5.50 -14.47 8.97
N GLY A 467 -4.26 -14.66 9.42
CA GLY A 467 -3.37 -13.58 9.86
C GLY A 467 -3.39 -13.30 11.36
N VAL A 468 -4.07 -14.13 12.15
CA VAL A 468 -4.08 -14.04 13.61
C VAL A 468 -3.08 -15.04 14.19
N ASN A 469 -2.09 -14.54 14.91
CA ASN A 469 -1.11 -15.38 15.58
C ASN A 469 -1.68 -15.90 16.90
N VAL A 470 -1.93 -17.20 16.95
CA VAL A 470 -2.34 -17.92 18.17
C VAL A 470 -1.15 -18.68 18.73
N ASP A 471 -0.38 -18.01 19.58
CA ASP A 471 0.77 -18.60 20.25
C ASP A 471 0.37 -19.28 21.57
N ASN A 472 1.20 -20.20 22.06
CA ASN A 472 1.08 -20.83 23.38
C ASN A 472 -0.19 -21.67 23.68
N TRP A 473 -1.14 -21.81 22.76
CA TRP A 473 -2.35 -22.63 22.97
C TRP A 473 -2.06 -24.09 23.35
N ARG A 474 -0.89 -24.63 22.97
CA ARG A 474 -0.46 -25.97 23.40
C ARG A 474 -0.05 -26.05 24.86
N ASN A 475 0.44 -24.96 25.43
CA ASN A 475 0.90 -24.90 26.82
C ASN A 475 -0.29 -24.77 27.78
N THR A 476 -1.38 -24.16 27.33
CA THR A 476 -2.63 -24.01 28.09
C THR A 476 -3.60 -25.18 27.89
N THR A 477 -3.21 -26.19 27.11
CA THR A 477 -4.01 -27.39 26.83
C THR A 477 -3.21 -28.66 27.09
N THR A 478 -3.86 -29.82 26.97
CA THR A 478 -3.21 -31.13 27.02
C THR A 478 -2.32 -31.41 25.80
N CYS A 479 -2.17 -30.46 24.88
CA CYS A 479 -1.49 -30.64 23.58
C CYS A 479 -0.02 -30.23 23.55
N GLY A 480 0.57 -29.95 24.71
CA GLY A 480 2.00 -29.72 24.90
C GLY A 480 2.85 -30.97 24.70
N GLY A 481 4.17 -30.79 24.76
CA GLY A 481 5.16 -31.88 24.67
C GLY A 481 5.50 -32.32 23.25
N LEU A 482 5.46 -31.41 22.27
CA LEU A 482 5.99 -31.71 20.94
C LEU A 482 7.52 -31.82 20.99
N GLU A 483 8.02 -33.03 20.75
CA GLU A 483 9.45 -33.30 20.71
C GLU A 483 10.08 -32.75 19.42
N CYS A 484 11.07 -31.89 19.60
CA CYS A 484 11.90 -31.37 18.52
C CYS A 484 13.31 -31.98 18.61
N PRO A 485 13.86 -32.45 17.48
CA PRO A 485 15.16 -33.13 17.49
C PRO A 485 16.31 -32.14 17.71
N HIS A 486 17.38 -32.62 18.35
CA HIS A 486 18.70 -31.98 18.37
C HIS A 486 18.73 -30.51 18.86
N GLY A 487 18.08 -30.24 20.00
CA GLY A 487 18.11 -28.94 20.67
C GLY A 487 17.21 -27.86 20.06
N ALA A 488 16.38 -28.23 19.07
CA ALA A 488 15.35 -27.34 18.54
C ALA A 488 14.14 -27.29 19.49
N VAL A 489 13.38 -26.20 19.42
CA VAL A 489 12.14 -25.97 20.18
C VAL A 489 10.99 -25.78 19.20
N TYR A 490 9.81 -26.32 19.54
CA TYR A 490 8.63 -26.13 18.71
C TYR A 490 8.06 -24.72 18.93
N MET A 491 7.74 -24.04 17.83
CA MET A 491 7.13 -22.71 17.82
C MET A 491 5.91 -22.74 16.91
N GLU A 492 4.81 -22.13 17.33
CA GLU A 492 3.60 -22.00 16.50
C GLU A 492 3.77 -20.95 15.40
N CYS A 493 4.43 -19.85 15.71
CA CYS A 493 4.69 -18.76 14.78
C CYS A 493 6.18 -18.39 14.81
N ALA A 494 7.00 -19.12 14.07
CA ALA A 494 8.42 -18.80 13.95
C ALA A 494 8.74 -18.03 12.67
N PRO A 495 9.82 -17.23 12.66
CA PRO A 495 10.22 -16.44 11.49
C PRO A 495 10.34 -17.30 10.24
N ALA A 496 9.83 -16.77 9.11
CA ALA A 496 9.78 -17.49 7.84
C ALA A 496 11.18 -17.97 7.38
N CYS A 497 12.21 -17.22 7.73
CA CYS A 497 13.59 -17.55 7.41
C CYS A 497 14.33 -18.09 8.62
N ARG A 498 14.88 -19.29 8.45
CA ARG A 498 15.66 -19.98 9.48
C ARG A 498 17.13 -19.60 9.38
N PRO A 499 17.76 -19.10 10.46
CA PRO A 499 19.21 -19.00 10.55
C PRO A 499 19.86 -20.37 10.33
N THR A 500 20.83 -20.45 9.43
CA THR A 500 21.62 -21.67 9.20
C THR A 500 23.09 -21.33 9.16
N CYS A 501 23.99 -22.31 9.32
CA CYS A 501 25.42 -22.03 9.13
C CYS A 501 25.81 -21.47 7.76
N ARG A 502 24.97 -21.67 6.72
CA ARG A 502 25.21 -21.08 5.39
C ARG A 502 24.74 -19.64 5.31
N ASN A 503 23.71 -19.30 6.08
CA ASN A 503 23.15 -17.96 6.16
C ASN A 503 22.77 -17.67 7.63
N PRO A 504 23.74 -17.24 8.46
CA PRO A 504 23.51 -17.02 9.89
C PRO A 504 22.61 -15.81 10.16
N SER A 505 22.59 -14.84 9.24
CA SER A 505 21.79 -13.62 9.30
C SER A 505 20.80 -13.62 8.13
N PRO A 506 19.58 -14.16 8.34
CA PRO A 506 18.55 -14.15 7.31
C PRO A 506 18.22 -12.72 6.85
N HIS A 507 17.62 -12.61 5.67
CA HIS A 507 17.24 -11.33 5.08
C HIS A 507 16.34 -10.49 6.02
N PRO A 508 16.43 -9.16 6.05
CA PRO A 508 15.57 -8.31 6.91
C PRO A 508 14.06 -8.55 6.69
N ASP A 509 13.62 -8.71 5.44
CA ASP A 509 12.23 -9.00 5.05
C ASP A 509 11.66 -10.33 5.59
N CYS A 510 12.43 -11.09 6.35
CA CYS A 510 11.94 -12.32 6.96
C CYS A 510 10.88 -12.07 8.04
N HIS A 511 10.84 -10.86 8.63
CA HIS A 511 9.82 -10.44 9.60
C HIS A 511 8.50 -10.04 8.96
N THR A 512 8.50 -9.59 7.70
CA THR A 512 7.29 -9.19 6.96
C THR A 512 6.60 -10.39 6.31
N ARG A 513 7.27 -11.54 6.26
CA ARG A 513 6.71 -12.80 5.75
C ARG A 513 5.90 -13.51 6.81
N ARG A 514 4.86 -14.22 6.36
CA ARG A 514 4.04 -15.10 7.20
C ARG A 514 4.92 -16.07 7.99
N CYS A 515 4.76 -16.09 9.30
CA CYS A 515 5.44 -17.05 10.16
C CYS A 515 4.93 -18.48 9.92
N LEU A 516 5.73 -19.47 10.29
CA LEU A 516 5.47 -20.87 9.98
C LEU A 516 5.72 -21.76 11.20
N PRO A 517 4.77 -22.64 11.57
CA PRO A 517 4.94 -23.54 12.72
C PRO A 517 6.04 -24.58 12.49
N GLY A 518 6.69 -25.01 13.56
CA GLY A 518 7.66 -26.11 13.52
C GLY A 518 8.76 -26.06 14.56
N CYS A 519 9.74 -26.93 14.40
CA CYS A 519 10.97 -26.91 15.22
C CYS A 519 11.96 -25.87 14.69
N TYR A 520 12.41 -24.99 15.58
CA TYR A 520 13.36 -23.92 15.32
C TYR A 520 14.47 -23.90 16.37
N CYS A 521 15.63 -23.39 15.96
CA CYS A 521 16.75 -23.23 16.86
C CYS A 521 16.55 -21.98 17.72
N PRO A 522 16.58 -22.10 19.06
CA PRO A 522 16.45 -20.95 19.94
C PRO A 522 17.66 -20.02 19.75
N SER A 523 17.43 -18.71 19.84
CA SER A 523 18.52 -17.72 19.82
C SER A 523 19.49 -18.00 20.97
N PRO A 524 20.83 -17.98 20.77
CA PRO A 524 21.56 -17.51 19.58
C PRO A 524 22.03 -18.63 18.62
N THR A 525 21.40 -19.82 18.64
CA THR A 525 21.84 -20.98 17.84
C THR A 525 21.33 -20.96 16.40
N VAL A 526 22.05 -21.65 15.50
CA VAL A 526 21.71 -21.76 14.07
C VAL A 526 21.55 -23.22 13.66
N LEU A 527 20.71 -23.47 12.65
CA LEU A 527 20.48 -24.81 12.13
C LEU A 527 21.65 -25.30 11.28
N HIS A 528 22.25 -26.43 11.68
CA HIS A 528 23.27 -27.12 10.91
C HIS A 528 23.01 -28.62 10.87
N ARG A 529 22.84 -29.19 9.66
CA ARG A 529 22.64 -30.64 9.45
C ARG A 529 21.54 -31.28 10.33
N GLY A 530 20.52 -30.50 10.70
CA GLY A 530 19.40 -30.97 11.53
C GLY A 530 19.57 -30.74 13.03
N ALA A 531 20.68 -30.16 13.47
CA ALA A 531 20.94 -29.81 14.87
C ALA A 531 21.09 -28.30 15.05
N CYS A 532 20.74 -27.82 16.25
CA CYS A 532 20.97 -26.45 16.66
C CYS A 532 22.35 -26.34 17.29
N ILE A 533 23.21 -25.50 16.71
CA ILE A 533 24.58 -25.31 17.17
C ILE A 533 24.89 -23.81 17.31
N PRO A 534 25.85 -23.42 18.16
CA PRO A 534 26.35 -22.06 18.19
C PRO A 534 26.92 -21.62 16.82
N PRO A 535 26.73 -20.37 16.38
CA PRO A 535 27.29 -19.86 15.12
C PRO A 535 28.81 -20.03 15.02
N SER A 536 29.52 -19.96 16.15
CA SER A 536 30.97 -20.19 16.25
C SER A 536 31.39 -21.59 15.78
N HIS A 537 30.51 -22.59 15.86
CA HIS A 537 30.77 -23.97 15.45
C HIS A 537 30.49 -24.22 13.96
N CYS A 538 30.07 -23.20 13.21
CA CYS A 538 29.90 -23.31 11.76
C CYS A 538 31.26 -23.36 11.07
N LYS A 539 31.61 -24.50 10.45
CA LYS A 539 32.82 -24.64 9.63
C LYS A 539 32.79 -23.62 8.48
N ARG A 540 33.69 -22.62 8.50
CA ARG A 540 33.87 -21.69 7.37
C ARG A 540 34.35 -22.48 6.15
N ARG A 541 33.61 -22.45 5.05
CA ARG A 541 34.13 -22.90 3.76
C ARG A 541 35.24 -21.93 3.35
N ARG A 542 36.50 -22.38 3.24
CA ARG A 542 37.51 -21.70 2.42
C ARG A 542 36.88 -21.53 1.03
N LYS A 543 36.70 -20.30 0.56
CA LYS A 543 36.41 -20.05 -0.86
C LYS A 543 37.60 -20.64 -1.63
N GLN A 544 37.39 -21.74 -2.36
CA GLN A 544 38.38 -22.20 -3.33
C GLN A 544 38.55 -21.05 -4.34
N GLY A 545 39.77 -20.57 -4.47
CA GLY A 545 40.11 -19.42 -5.30
C GLY A 545 39.61 -19.62 -6.72
N SER A 546 38.90 -18.62 -7.23
CA SER A 546 38.75 -18.44 -8.65
C SER A 546 40.14 -18.21 -9.23
N PHE A 547 40.66 -19.21 -9.94
CA PHE A 547 41.78 -19.05 -10.86
C PHE A 547 41.32 -18.05 -11.93
N SER A 548 41.66 -16.77 -11.78
CA SER A 548 41.56 -15.81 -12.87
C SER A 548 42.89 -15.84 -13.61
N ARG A 549 42.85 -16.34 -14.84
CA ARG A 549 43.98 -16.29 -15.78
C ARG A 549 44.38 -14.82 -16.00
N THR A 550 45.65 -14.58 -15.75
CA THR A 550 46.55 -13.58 -16.33
C THR A 550 45.96 -12.68 -17.44
N HIS A 551 45.94 -11.37 -17.18
CA HIS A 551 46.33 -10.38 -18.17
C HIS A 551 47.33 -9.43 -17.52
N THR A 552 48.55 -9.45 -18.05
CA THR A 552 49.65 -8.52 -17.79
C THR A 552 49.39 -7.20 -18.51
N SER A 553 49.57 -6.07 -17.82
CA SER A 553 50.17 -4.87 -18.39
C SER A 553 50.62 -3.95 -17.25
N ASP A 554 51.88 -3.55 -17.34
CA ASP A 554 52.69 -2.78 -16.40
C ASP A 554 52.18 -1.38 -16.07
N LEU A 555 52.57 -0.86 -14.90
CA LEU A 555 53.20 0.46 -14.70
C LEU A 555 53.67 0.62 -13.21
N LEU A 556 54.99 0.50 -13.03
CA LEU A 556 55.96 1.24 -12.17
C LEU A 556 55.49 1.82 -10.80
N ALA A 557 56.05 1.38 -9.66
CA ALA A 557 57.26 1.89 -8.93
C ALA A 557 56.95 3.20 -8.15
N ASP A 558 57.30 3.49 -6.90
CA ASP A 558 58.21 3.03 -5.82
C ASP A 558 57.51 3.40 -4.46
N ILE A 559 57.83 2.96 -3.23
CA ILE A 559 59.03 3.23 -2.39
C ILE A 559 58.93 2.34 -1.10
N PHE A 560 60.07 1.77 -0.69
CA PHE A 560 60.47 0.92 0.47
C PHE A 560 60.16 1.43 1.91
N PRO A 561 60.58 0.75 3.03
CA PRO A 561 60.85 -0.68 3.31
C PRO A 561 60.28 -1.21 4.67
N ARG A 562 60.42 -2.53 4.83
CA ARG A 562 60.27 -3.35 6.05
C ARG A 562 61.11 -2.87 7.25
N HIS A 563 60.58 -3.09 8.46
CA HIS A 563 61.37 -3.56 9.61
C HIS A 563 60.81 -4.89 10.13
N GLN A 564 61.67 -5.92 10.08
CA GLN A 564 61.60 -7.11 10.92
C GLN A 564 62.23 -6.78 12.28
N MET A 565 61.65 -7.30 13.36
CA MET A 565 62.46 -7.88 14.44
C MET A 565 61.84 -9.22 14.86
N SER A 566 62.70 -10.22 14.86
CA SER A 566 62.52 -11.57 15.39
C SER A 566 63.24 -11.67 16.74
N SER A 567 63.01 -12.81 17.41
CA SER A 567 63.70 -13.40 18.57
C SER A 567 62.85 -13.37 19.86
N ALA A 568 62.18 -14.45 20.25
CA ALA A 568 62.65 -15.76 20.74
C ALA A 568 62.98 -15.74 22.24
N LEU A 569 62.30 -16.59 23.03
CA LEU A 569 62.91 -17.47 24.05
C LEU A 569 61.86 -18.32 24.80
N THR A 570 62.01 -19.64 24.62
CA THR A 570 61.92 -20.77 25.56
C THR A 570 60.70 -21.03 26.48
N LEU A 571 60.17 -22.24 26.25
CA LEU A 571 59.42 -23.20 27.08
C LEU A 571 60.00 -23.46 28.50
N PRO A 572 59.30 -24.15 29.43
CA PRO A 572 58.23 -25.16 29.27
C PRO A 572 56.79 -24.69 29.53
#